data_AF-A0A950RZT2-F1
#
_entry.id   AF-A0A950RZT2-F1
#
_cell.length_a   1.000
_cell.length_b   1.000
_cell.length_c   1.000
_cell.angle_alpha   90.00
_cell.angle_beta   90.00
_cell.angle_gamma   90.00
#
_symmetry.space_group_name_H-M   'P 1'
#
loop_
_entity.id
_entity.type
_entity.pdbx_description
1 polymer ?
#
loop_
_entity_poly.entity_id
_entity_poly.type
_entity_poly.pdbx_seq_one_letter_code
_entity_poly.pdbx_strand_id
1 'polypeptide(L)' 'MTTTFQRVRELAPTIHQRSAEIEHARRLPPDLVAELVAAGCFRMSLPAEYGGDELTYSQSG' A
#
# COMPACT_ATOMS: atom_id res chain seq x y z
N MET A 1 11.11 -12.88 -5.73
CA MET A 1 9.67 -12.57 -5.64
C MET A 1 9.54 -11.26 -4.91
N THR A 2 8.93 -10.24 -5.51
CA THR A 2 8.76 -8.92 -4.86
C THR A 2 7.67 -9.02 -3.79
N THR A 3 7.98 -8.65 -2.56
CA THR A 3 7.00 -8.72 -1.45
C THR A 3 5.95 -7.61 -1.59
N THR A 4 4.78 -7.76 -0.98
CA THR A 4 3.79 -6.66 -0.93
C THR A 4 4.38 -5.38 -0.33
N PHE A 5 5.24 -5.50 0.70
CA PHE A 5 5.91 -4.35 1.29
C PHE A 5 6.74 -3.56 0.27
N GLN A 6 7.51 -4.26 -0.58
CA GLN A 6 8.29 -3.60 -1.64
C GLN A 6 7.40 -2.89 -2.66
N ARG A 7 6.32 -3.56 -3.12
CA ARG A 7 5.36 -2.96 -4.06
C ARG A 7 4.67 -1.72 -3.50
N VAL A 8 4.31 -1.74 -2.22
CA VAL A 8 3.74 -0.55 -1.55
C VAL A 8 4.78 0.55 -1.39
N ARG A 9 6.05 0.20 -1.11
CA ARG A 9 7.14 1.17 -0.97
C ARG A 9 7.42 1.93 -2.28
N GLU A 10 7.26 1.26 -3.42
CA GLU A 10 7.39 1.87 -4.75
C GLU A 10 6.33 2.95 -5.02
N LEU A 11 5.19 2.93 -4.32
CA LEU A 11 4.14 3.96 -4.42
C LEU A 11 4.42 5.21 -3.58
N ALA A 12 5.39 5.17 -2.66
CA ALA A 12 5.69 6.28 -1.76
C ALA A 12 6.03 7.61 -2.48
N PRO A 13 6.81 7.63 -3.57
CA PRO A 13 7.06 8.87 -4.33
C PRO A 13 5.79 9.46 -4.95
N THR A 14 4.90 8.62 -5.50
CA THR A 14 3.61 9.05 -6.07
C THR A 14 2.71 9.65 -5.00
N ILE A 15 2.62 9.02 -3.83
CA ILE A 15 1.87 9.52 -2.67
C ILE A 15 2.44 10.88 -2.24
N HIS A 16 3.76 11.01 -2.17
CA HIS A 16 4.41 12.26 -1.78
C HIS A 16 4.13 13.38 -2.77
N GLN A 17 4.19 13.10 -4.08
CA GLN A 17 3.89 14.10 -5.11
C GLN A 17 2.44 14.59 -5.07
N ARG A 18 1.51 13.75 -4.63
CA ARG A 18 0.06 14.03 -4.58
C ARG A 18 -0.46 14.43 -3.20
N SER A 19 0.42 14.64 -2.22
CA SER A 19 0.04 14.95 -0.84
C SER A 19 -0.90 16.16 -0.74
N ALA A 20 -0.60 17.25 -1.46
CA ALA A 20 -1.43 18.45 -1.47
C ALA A 20 -2.86 18.21 -2.03
N GLU A 21 -2.99 17.39 -3.07
CA GLU A 21 -4.29 16.99 -3.64
C GLU A 21 -5.10 16.19 -2.61
N ILE A 22 -4.45 15.21 -1.96
CA ILE A 22 -5.04 14.35 -0.94
C ILE A 22 -5.51 15.17 0.27
N GLU A 23 -4.66 16.08 0.75
CA GLU A 23 -4.95 16.95 1.89
C GLU A 23 -6.12 17.87 1.61
N HIS A 24 -6.12 18.55 0.44
CA HIS A 24 -7.20 19.45 0.04
C HIS A 24 -8.53 18.71 -0.12
N ALA A 25 -8.53 17.55 -0.76
CA ALA A 25 -9.72 16.75 -0.99
C ALA A 25 -10.18 15.95 0.25
N ARG A 26 -9.33 15.87 1.29
CA ARG A 26 -9.53 15.05 2.50
C ARG A 26 -9.84 13.58 2.18
N ARG A 27 -9.31 13.09 1.05
CA ARG A 27 -9.53 11.72 0.55
C ARG A 27 -8.37 11.30 -0.36
N LEU A 28 -8.16 9.99 -0.45
CA LEU A 28 -7.26 9.45 -1.47
C LEU A 28 -7.91 9.52 -2.87
N PRO A 29 -7.13 9.81 -3.91
CA PRO A 29 -7.54 9.63 -5.29
C PRO A 29 -7.93 8.16 -5.58
N PRO A 30 -9.02 7.89 -6.32
CA PRO A 30 -9.49 6.52 -6.55
C PRO A 30 -8.49 5.64 -7.29
N ASP A 31 -7.72 6.22 -8.20
CA ASP A 31 -6.63 5.58 -8.91
C ASP A 31 -5.51 5.15 -7.96
N LEU A 32 -5.10 6.04 -7.04
CA LEU A 32 -4.10 5.69 -6.02
C LEU A 32 -4.60 4.58 -5.07
N VAL A 33 -5.90 4.58 -4.73
CA VAL A 33 -6.49 3.48 -3.95
C VAL A 33 -6.42 2.17 -4.73
N ALA A 34 -6.73 2.18 -6.03
CA ALA A 34 -6.65 1.00 -6.88
C ALA A 34 -5.21 0.45 -6.94
N GLU A 35 -4.21 1.32 -7.03
CA GLU A 35 -2.79 0.93 -6.99
C GLU A 35 -2.42 0.28 -5.64
N LEU A 36 -2.86 0.84 -4.51
CA LEU A 36 -2.63 0.26 -3.18
C LEU A 36 -3.31 -1.11 -3.00
N VAL A 37 -4.52 -1.27 -3.54
CA VAL A 37 -5.24 -2.56 -3.56
C VAL A 37 -4.47 -3.59 -4.40
N ALA A 38 -4.05 -3.22 -5.61
CA ALA A 38 -3.29 -4.09 -6.51
C ALA A 38 -1.93 -4.49 -5.91
N ALA A 39 -1.27 -3.55 -5.23
CA ALA A 39 -0.04 -3.79 -4.50
C ALA A 39 -0.24 -4.79 -3.35
N GLY A 40 -1.45 -4.89 -2.79
CA GLY A 40 -1.77 -5.79 -1.68
C GLY A 40 -1.73 -5.11 -0.31
N CYS A 41 -1.68 -3.78 -0.25
CA CYS A 41 -1.50 -3.01 0.98
C CYS A 41 -2.48 -3.43 2.10
N PHE A 42 -3.76 -3.60 1.75
CA PHE A 42 -4.84 -3.89 2.71
C PHE A 42 -4.90 -5.34 3.18
N ARG A 43 -4.10 -6.24 2.58
CA ARG A 43 -4.04 -7.67 2.91
C ARG A 43 -2.66 -8.12 3.41
N MET A 44 -1.76 -7.16 3.67
CA MET A 44 -0.36 -7.44 4.05
C MET A 44 -0.23 -8.39 5.24
N SER A 45 -1.10 -8.26 6.25
CA SER A 45 -1.04 -9.07 7.48
C SER A 45 -2.04 -10.23 7.50
N LEU A 46 -2.80 -10.44 6.42
CA LEU A 46 -3.73 -11.57 6.34
C LEU A 46 -2.97 -12.88 6.08
N PRO A 47 -3.49 -14.02 6.58
CA PRO A 47 -3.05 -15.35 6.18
C PRO A 47 -3.06 -15.56 4.67
N ALA A 48 -2.15 -16.40 4.18
CA ALA A 48 -2.07 -16.77 2.77
C ALA A 48 -3.34 -17.50 2.28
N GLU A 49 -4.05 -18.20 3.17
CA GLU A 49 -5.36 -18.81 2.87
C GLU A 49 -6.44 -17.79 2.48
N TYR A 50 -6.32 -16.54 2.95
CA TYR A 50 -7.18 -15.41 2.56
C TYR A 50 -6.50 -14.52 1.51
N GLY A 51 -5.39 -14.98 0.91
CA GLY A 51 -4.64 -14.28 -0.12
C GLY A 51 -3.76 -13.13 0.40
N GLY A 52 -3.40 -13.12 1.69
CA GLY A 52 -2.45 -12.16 2.27
C GLY A 52 -1.00 -12.64 2.27
N ASP A 53 -0.10 -11.76 2.75
CA ASP A 53 1.35 -11.99 2.75
C ASP A 53 1.91 -12.35 4.15
N GLU A 54 1.04 -12.50 5.17
CA GLU A 54 1.43 -12.87 6.54
C GLU A 54 2.55 -11.99 7.14
N LEU A 55 2.61 -10.72 6.74
CA LEU A 55 3.65 -9.81 7.21
C LEU A 55 3.45 -9.50 8.70
N THR A 56 4.48 -9.81 9.47
CA THR A 56 4.57 -9.51 10.90
C THR A 56 5.26 -8.17 11.14
N TYR A 57 4.97 -7.56 12.29
CA TYR A 57 5.44 -6.23 12.68
C TYR A 57 6.98 -6.06 12.71
N SER A 58 7.75 -7.14 12.83
CA SER A 58 9.23 -7.11 12.91
C SER A 58 9.95 -6.79 11.60
N GLN A 59 9.22 -6.64 10.49
CA GLN A 59 9.78 -6.33 9.16
C GLN A 59 9.89 -4.82 8.89
N SER A 60 9.53 -3.97 9.86
CA SER A 60 9.45 -2.51 9.72
C SER A 60 10.74 -1.75 10.10
N GLY A 61 11.83 -2.48 10.38
CA GLY A 61 13.13 -1.93 10.78
C GLY A 61 13.94 -1.40 9.63
#